data_AF-A0A8K1FKR5-F1
#
_entry.id   AF-A0A8K1FKR5-F1
#
_cell.length_a   1.000
_cell.length_b   1.000
_cell.length_c   1.000
_cell.angle_alpha   90.00
_cell.angle_beta   90.00
_cell.angle_gamma   90.00
#
_symmetry.space_group_name_H-M   'P 1'
#
loop_
_entity.id
_entity.type
_entity.pdbx_description
1 polymer ?
#
loop_
_entity_poly.entity_id
_entity_poly.type
_entity_poly.pdbx_seq_one_letter_code
_entity_poly.pdbx_strand_id
1 'polypeptide(L)'
;MPLPMDVDDLALRCCVCGTSAEDDANVLNTKMKMLISKCGHRFCDGCIRREFQHQREIPCPACQKPVKKSQLQDKTIEELNCAKETSVRRKVIKDYNKTEDDFSTLDEYNDYLETVENLIFDLVYGDEEEKAAAHKQWKLYRGENAITIATNDARRADEERRIAQLINEQQRLAEERRLLQQKEDMQFEADLQRQKSQLMEVALGERDEKDVTKLRATTTAIPIDQAVTAEMEAAMMGFQPGVIGGPQPVPVPGGKRGPTFGVQESKKLRRDQQRAGGYDPDLQFKRNRTEAWQSIFFSPVDRRSSGAQPMDVC
;
A
#
# COMPACT_ATOMS: atom_id res chain seq x y z
N MET A 1 24.85 -18.39 -30.76
CA MET A 1 24.55 -19.25 -29.61
C MET A 1 23.31 -18.67 -28.95
N PRO A 2 22.19 -19.40 -28.84
CA PRO A 2 21.06 -18.91 -28.06
C PRO A 2 21.48 -18.89 -26.59
N LEU A 3 21.14 -17.82 -25.89
CA LEU A 3 21.43 -17.62 -24.47
C LEU A 3 20.80 -18.78 -23.65
N PRO A 4 21.46 -19.24 -22.58
CA PRO A 4 20.86 -20.23 -21.69
C PRO A 4 19.58 -19.61 -21.09
N MET A 5 18.43 -20.21 -21.34
CA MET A 5 17.19 -19.79 -20.68
C MET A 5 17.35 -20.09 -19.18
N ASP A 6 17.04 -19.10 -18.36
CA ASP A 6 17.12 -19.21 -16.90
C ASP A 6 16.24 -20.38 -16.43
N VAL A 7 16.78 -21.19 -15.52
CA VAL A 7 16.10 -22.40 -14.99
C VAL A 7 14.77 -22.08 -14.32
N ASP A 8 14.59 -20.84 -13.87
CA ASP A 8 13.35 -20.31 -13.28
C ASP A 8 12.25 -20.09 -14.33
N ASP A 9 12.63 -19.82 -15.58
CA ASP A 9 11.73 -19.55 -16.71
C ASP A 9 11.05 -20.84 -17.22
N LEU A 10 11.68 -21.99 -16.98
CA LEU A 10 11.09 -23.31 -17.23
C LEU A 10 10.14 -23.74 -16.10
N ALA A 11 10.37 -23.26 -14.87
CA ALA A 11 9.54 -23.54 -13.70
C ALA A 11 8.19 -22.78 -13.70
N LEU A 12 8.02 -21.82 -14.62
CA LEU A 12 6.79 -21.05 -14.83
C LEU A 12 5.84 -21.68 -15.87
N ARG A 13 6.28 -22.72 -16.57
CA ARG A 13 5.53 -23.37 -17.65
C ARG A 13 4.67 -24.54 -17.17
N CYS A 14 3.56 -24.77 -17.85
CA CYS A 14 2.70 -25.94 -17.63
C CYS A 14 3.46 -27.22 -17.98
N CYS A 15 3.54 -28.19 -17.06
CA CYS A 15 4.31 -29.43 -17.26
C CYS A 15 3.71 -30.39 -18.30
N VAL A 16 2.49 -30.13 -18.79
CA VAL A 16 1.83 -30.94 -19.83
C VAL A 16 2.00 -30.31 -21.21
N CYS A 17 1.78 -29.00 -21.36
CA CYS A 17 1.74 -28.33 -22.65
C CYS A 17 2.84 -27.29 -22.88
N GLY A 18 3.73 -27.06 -21.90
CA GLY A 18 4.84 -26.10 -22.01
C GLY A 18 4.42 -24.62 -22.03
N THR A 19 3.11 -24.34 -22.01
CA THR A 19 2.58 -22.98 -22.03
C THR A 19 2.89 -22.26 -20.71
N SER A 20 3.48 -21.07 -20.77
CA SER A 20 3.61 -20.15 -19.65
C SER A 20 2.37 -19.25 -19.53
N ALA A 21 2.14 -18.70 -18.33
CA ALA A 21 1.19 -17.62 -18.13
C ALA A 21 1.59 -16.34 -18.88
N GLU A 22 2.90 -16.16 -19.16
CA GLU A 22 3.46 -14.96 -19.81
C GLU A 22 3.72 -15.11 -21.32
N ASP A 23 3.39 -16.26 -21.93
CA ASP A 23 3.55 -16.43 -23.38
C ASP A 23 2.63 -15.43 -24.14
N ASP A 24 3.17 -14.77 -25.18
CA ASP A 24 2.49 -13.75 -26.00
C ASP A 24 1.10 -14.19 -26.53
N ALA A 25 0.90 -15.49 -26.74
CA ALA A 25 -0.35 -16.09 -27.18
C ALA A 25 -1.49 -16.00 -26.14
N ASN A 26 -1.18 -15.74 -24.87
CA ASN A 26 -2.15 -15.66 -23.77
C ASN A 26 -2.40 -14.22 -23.28
N VAL A 27 -1.75 -13.21 -23.87
CA VAL A 27 -1.95 -11.80 -23.51
C VAL A 27 -3.41 -11.35 -23.65
N LEU A 28 -4.15 -11.94 -24.60
CA LEU A 28 -5.58 -11.67 -24.80
C LEU A 28 -6.50 -12.51 -23.89
N ASN A 29 -5.97 -13.51 -23.20
CA ASN A 29 -6.74 -14.43 -22.35
C ASN A 29 -6.35 -14.28 -20.88
N THR A 30 -6.73 -13.15 -20.29
CA THR A 30 -6.50 -12.77 -18.86
C THR A 30 -7.15 -13.72 -17.84
N LYS A 31 -7.83 -14.79 -18.28
CA LYS A 31 -8.57 -15.73 -17.41
C LYS A 31 -7.89 -17.08 -17.26
N MET A 32 -6.80 -17.37 -17.97
CA MET A 32 -6.10 -18.65 -17.83
C MET A 32 -5.33 -18.69 -16.50
N LYS A 33 -5.74 -19.59 -15.60
CA LYS A 33 -5.07 -19.81 -14.32
C LYS A 33 -4.08 -20.96 -14.40
N MET A 34 -2.92 -20.79 -13.79
CA MET A 34 -1.96 -21.85 -13.51
C MET A 34 -2.14 -22.31 -12.07
N LEU A 35 -2.32 -23.62 -11.86
CA LEU A 35 -2.37 -24.21 -10.52
C LEU A 35 -1.11 -25.03 -10.27
N ILE A 36 -0.59 -24.95 -9.05
CA ILE A 36 0.59 -25.64 -8.56
C ILE A 36 0.17 -26.87 -7.76
N SER A 37 0.85 -27.97 -8.00
CA SER A 37 0.70 -29.22 -7.26
C SER A 37 1.67 -29.27 -6.06
N LYS A 38 1.45 -30.20 -5.13
CA LYS A 38 2.37 -30.45 -4.00
C LYS A 38 3.80 -30.79 -4.44
N CYS A 39 3.99 -31.28 -5.66
CA CYS A 39 5.33 -31.56 -6.18
C CYS A 39 6.02 -30.35 -6.82
N GLY A 40 5.41 -29.17 -6.81
CA GLY A 40 5.99 -27.91 -7.28
C GLY A 40 5.72 -27.60 -8.75
N HIS A 41 5.17 -28.56 -9.49
CA HIS A 41 4.89 -28.38 -10.92
C HIS A 41 3.54 -27.68 -11.15
N ARG A 42 3.51 -26.81 -12.17
CA ARG A 42 2.37 -26.00 -12.60
C ARG A 42 1.57 -26.70 -13.70
N PHE A 43 0.25 -26.52 -13.67
CA PHE A 43 -0.71 -27.02 -14.65
C PHE A 43 -1.66 -25.89 -15.06
N CYS A 44 -1.89 -25.69 -16.36
CA CYS A 44 -2.89 -24.73 -16.83
C CYS A 44 -4.31 -25.29 -16.70
N ASP A 45 -5.31 -24.41 -16.53
CA ASP A 45 -6.73 -24.82 -16.41
C ASP A 45 -7.19 -25.73 -17.57
N GLY A 46 -6.70 -25.48 -18.79
CA GLY A 46 -7.00 -26.32 -19.96
C GLY A 46 -6.46 -27.75 -19.85
N CYS A 47 -5.21 -27.92 -19.40
CA CYS A 47 -4.63 -29.24 -19.17
C CYS A 47 -5.29 -29.93 -17.98
N ILE A 48 -5.63 -29.20 -16.91
CA ILE A 48 -6.34 -29.77 -15.76
C ILE A 48 -7.70 -30.32 -16.21
N ARG A 49 -8.46 -29.58 -17.03
CA ARG A 49 -9.77 -30.04 -17.51
C ARG A 49 -9.68 -31.29 -18.37
N ARG A 50 -8.67 -31.39 -19.24
CA ARG A 50 -8.48 -32.51 -20.17
C ARG A 50 -7.95 -33.75 -19.46
N GLU A 51 -6.87 -33.62 -18.68
CA GLU A 51 -6.22 -34.75 -18.03
C GLU A 51 -7.13 -35.35 -16.94
N PHE A 52 -7.72 -34.51 -16.07
CA PHE A 52 -8.61 -34.95 -14.99
C PHE A 52 -10.05 -35.26 -15.43
N GLN A 53 -10.32 -35.35 -16.74
CA GLN A 53 -11.65 -35.70 -17.25
C GLN A 53 -11.96 -37.19 -17.03
N HIS A 54 -10.95 -38.05 -17.23
CA HIS A 54 -11.10 -39.51 -17.18
C HIS A 54 -10.54 -40.14 -15.91
N GLN A 55 -9.57 -39.47 -15.26
CA GLN A 55 -8.88 -39.99 -14.07
C GLN A 55 -8.96 -39.00 -12.91
N ARG A 56 -9.22 -39.50 -11.70
CA ARG A 56 -9.28 -38.68 -10.48
C ARG A 56 -7.90 -38.31 -9.94
N GLU A 57 -6.89 -39.13 -10.25
CA GLU A 57 -5.50 -38.97 -9.83
C GLU A 57 -4.59 -39.26 -11.03
N ILE A 58 -3.59 -38.41 -11.24
CA ILE A 58 -2.71 -38.48 -12.41
C ILE A 58 -1.26 -38.36 -11.93
N PRO A 59 -0.34 -39.19 -12.43
CA PRO A 59 1.08 -39.00 -12.13
C PRO A 59 1.58 -37.72 -12.79
N CYS A 60 2.29 -36.87 -12.03
CA CYS A 60 2.87 -35.65 -12.59
C CYS A 60 3.84 -35.99 -13.74
N PRO A 61 3.72 -35.38 -14.93
CA PRO A 61 4.60 -35.67 -16.07
C PRO A 61 6.10 -35.40 -15.80
N ALA A 62 6.42 -34.46 -14.92
CA ALA A 62 7.79 -34.09 -14.61
C ALA A 62 8.43 -34.97 -13.52
N CYS A 63 7.68 -35.39 -12.50
CA CYS A 63 8.25 -36.08 -11.34
C CYS A 63 7.50 -37.35 -10.90
N GLN A 64 6.51 -37.80 -11.67
CA GLN A 64 5.69 -39.02 -11.49
C GLN A 64 4.95 -39.17 -10.15
N LYS A 65 5.00 -38.17 -9.26
CA LYS A 65 4.23 -38.17 -8.01
C LYS A 65 2.72 -38.08 -8.31
N PRO A 66 1.86 -38.82 -7.60
CA PRO A 66 0.43 -38.79 -7.83
C PRO A 66 -0.14 -37.42 -7.42
N VAL A 67 -0.84 -36.76 -8.35
CA VAL A 67 -1.48 -35.45 -8.14
C VAL A 67 -3.00 -35.63 -8.22
N LYS A 68 -3.71 -35.10 -7.22
CA LYS A 68 -5.17 -35.05 -7.18
C LYS A 68 -5.67 -33.66 -7.55
N LYS A 69 -6.80 -33.56 -8.25
CA LYS A 69 -7.39 -32.27 -8.64
C LYS A 69 -7.65 -31.33 -7.45
N SER A 70 -8.04 -31.86 -6.29
CA SER A 70 -8.28 -31.08 -5.06
C SER A 70 -7.00 -30.54 -4.40
N GLN A 71 -5.84 -31.06 -4.77
CA GLN A 71 -4.55 -30.64 -4.21
C GLN A 71 -3.85 -29.59 -5.07
N LEU A 72 -4.39 -29.28 -6.24
CA LEU A 72 -3.92 -28.20 -7.10
C LEU A 72 -4.44 -26.87 -6.54
N GLN A 73 -3.52 -25.95 -6.26
CA GLN A 73 -3.84 -24.62 -5.72
C GLN A 73 -3.24 -23.54 -6.62
N ASP A 74 -3.85 -22.36 -6.66
CA ASP A 74 -3.31 -21.20 -7.37
C ASP A 74 -2.10 -20.58 -6.68
N LYS A 75 -1.90 -20.94 -5.41
CA LYS A 75 -0.83 -20.45 -4.55
C LYS A 75 0.47 -21.22 -4.70
N THR A 76 1.60 -20.54 -4.51
CA THR A 76 2.92 -21.15 -4.52
C THR A 76 3.13 -22.07 -3.30
N ILE A 77 4.09 -22.99 -3.38
CA ILE A 77 4.42 -23.86 -2.23
C ILE A 77 4.85 -23.03 -1.03
N GLU A 78 5.61 -21.97 -1.26
CA GLU A 78 6.03 -21.02 -0.24
C GLU A 78 4.83 -20.33 0.42
N GLU A 79 3.86 -19.88 -0.38
CA GLU A 79 2.60 -19.31 0.14
C GLU A 79 1.80 -20.34 0.94
N LEU A 80 1.76 -21.61 0.53
CA LEU A 80 1.11 -22.67 1.30
C LEU A 80 1.83 -22.92 2.64
N ASN A 81 3.16 -22.93 2.64
CA ASN A 81 3.95 -23.15 3.85
C ASN A 81 3.83 -21.97 4.81
N CYS A 82 3.96 -20.74 4.31
CA CYS A 82 3.72 -19.52 5.06
C CYS A 82 2.28 -19.47 5.62
N ALA A 83 1.27 -19.90 4.85
CA ALA A 83 -0.10 -19.97 5.33
C ALA A 83 -0.30 -21.01 6.46
N LYS A 84 0.39 -22.16 6.38
CA LYS A 84 0.39 -23.17 7.46
C LYS A 84 1.05 -22.60 8.72
N GLU A 85 2.25 -22.03 8.59
CA GLU A 85 2.99 -21.40 9.69
C GLU A 85 2.15 -20.30 10.35
N THR A 86 1.61 -19.38 9.56
CA THR A 86 0.76 -18.29 10.04
C THR A 86 -0.52 -18.81 10.73
N SER A 87 -1.08 -19.94 10.27
CA SER A 87 -2.23 -20.57 10.91
C SER A 87 -1.89 -21.14 12.28
N VAL A 88 -0.73 -21.80 12.42
CA VAL A 88 -0.24 -22.34 13.69
C VAL A 88 0.18 -21.21 14.62
N ARG A 89 1.01 -20.27 14.16
CA ARG A 89 1.46 -19.09 14.92
C ARG A 89 0.28 -18.32 15.51
N ARG A 90 -0.77 -18.04 14.73
CA ARG A 90 -1.99 -17.37 15.25
C ARG A 90 -2.68 -18.13 16.37
N LYS A 91 -2.69 -19.46 16.34
CA LYS A 91 -3.31 -20.28 17.40
C LYS A 91 -2.44 -20.30 18.66
N VAL A 92 -1.12 -20.44 18.49
CA VAL A 92 -0.17 -20.45 19.61
C VAL A 92 -0.16 -19.09 20.29
N ILE A 93 0.04 -17.99 19.55
CA ILE A 93 0.05 -16.61 20.11
C ILE A 93 -1.26 -16.26 20.82
N LYS A 94 -2.40 -16.81 20.37
CA LYS A 94 -3.67 -16.60 21.05
C LYS A 94 -3.66 -17.11 22.50
N ASP A 95 -3.04 -18.28 22.74
CA ASP A 95 -2.90 -18.82 24.09
C ASP A 95 -1.64 -18.26 24.78
N TYR A 96 -0.59 -17.94 24.05
CA TYR A 96 0.66 -17.33 24.54
C TYR A 96 0.60 -15.80 24.49
N ASN A 97 -0.36 -15.21 25.21
CA ASN A 97 -0.70 -13.79 25.14
C ASN A 97 -0.07 -12.92 26.26
N LYS A 98 1.10 -13.29 26.77
CA LYS A 98 1.86 -12.46 27.72
C LYS A 98 2.58 -11.33 26.99
N THR A 99 2.59 -10.14 27.59
CA THR A 99 3.27 -8.94 27.08
C THR A 99 4.54 -8.66 27.86
N GLU A 100 5.41 -7.79 27.35
CA GLU A 100 6.65 -7.36 28.03
C GLU A 100 6.39 -6.90 29.48
N ASP A 101 5.28 -6.20 29.73
CA ASP A 101 4.84 -5.75 31.06
C ASP A 101 4.58 -6.88 32.08
N ASP A 102 4.39 -8.12 31.63
CA ASP A 102 4.16 -9.28 32.50
C ASP A 102 5.48 -9.89 33.03
N PHE A 103 6.63 -9.40 32.59
CA PHE A 103 7.97 -9.90 32.94
C PHE A 103 8.77 -8.86 33.72
N SER A 104 9.75 -9.34 34.50
CA SER A 104 10.57 -8.46 35.34
C SER A 104 11.76 -7.87 34.59
N THR A 105 12.25 -8.59 33.59
CA THR A 105 13.40 -8.22 32.77
C THR A 105 13.12 -8.48 31.30
N LEU A 106 13.82 -7.75 30.43
CA LEU A 106 13.72 -7.93 28.98
C LEU A 106 14.26 -9.30 28.53
N ASP A 107 15.28 -9.82 29.22
CA ASP A 107 15.87 -11.13 28.91
C ASP A 107 14.86 -12.26 29.12
N GLU A 108 14.09 -12.24 30.22
CA GLU A 108 13.01 -13.22 30.48
C GLU A 108 11.92 -13.18 29.41
N TYR A 109 11.59 -11.97 28.92
CA TYR A 109 10.62 -11.80 27.84
C TYR A 109 11.14 -12.35 26.52
N ASN A 110 12.41 -12.10 26.19
CA ASN A 110 13.04 -12.66 24.98
C ASN A 110 13.13 -14.19 25.05
N ASP A 111 13.53 -14.75 26.20
CA ASP A 111 13.53 -16.20 26.42
C ASP A 111 12.13 -16.79 26.23
N TYR A 112 11.10 -16.10 26.71
CA TYR A 112 9.71 -16.49 26.49
C TYR A 112 9.36 -16.48 24.99
N LEU A 113 9.70 -15.43 24.24
CA LEU A 113 9.45 -15.37 22.79
C LEU A 113 10.16 -16.49 22.04
N GLU A 114 11.42 -16.79 22.39
CA GLU A 114 12.17 -17.92 21.82
C GLU A 114 11.48 -19.26 22.12
N THR A 115 10.96 -19.47 23.34
CA THR A 115 10.21 -20.71 23.63
C THR A 115 8.93 -20.84 22.81
N VAL A 116 8.26 -19.71 22.50
CA VAL A 116 7.06 -19.68 21.66
C VAL A 116 7.41 -19.99 20.21
N GLU A 117 8.49 -19.41 19.67
CA GLU A 117 8.91 -19.67 18.29
C GLU A 117 9.44 -21.11 18.11
N ASN A 118 10.18 -21.66 19.08
CA ASN A 118 10.56 -23.07 19.07
C ASN A 118 9.32 -23.98 19.05
N LEU A 119 8.31 -23.69 19.87
CA LEU A 119 7.05 -24.44 19.86
C LEU A 119 6.34 -24.36 18.50
N ILE A 120 6.32 -23.19 17.86
CA ILE A 120 5.72 -23.02 16.52
C ILE A 120 6.52 -23.80 15.48
N PHE A 121 7.84 -23.77 15.56
CA PHE A 121 8.73 -24.49 14.66
C PHE A 121 8.48 -26.00 14.73
N ASP A 122 8.46 -26.57 15.94
CA ASP A 122 8.19 -28.00 16.16
C ASP A 122 6.81 -28.40 15.62
N LEU A 123 5.80 -27.55 15.78
CA LEU A 123 4.44 -27.81 15.27
C LEU A 123 4.35 -27.78 13.74
N VAL A 124 5.15 -26.97 13.06
CA VAL A 124 5.08 -26.80 11.60
C VAL A 124 6.01 -27.76 10.88
N TYR A 125 7.26 -27.85 11.34
CA TYR A 125 8.36 -28.53 10.67
C TYR A 125 8.84 -29.79 11.38
N GLY A 126 8.50 -29.97 12.66
CA GLY A 126 8.95 -31.13 13.45
C GLY A 126 8.39 -32.47 12.96
N ASP A 127 9.04 -33.53 13.39
CA ASP A 127 8.60 -34.91 13.17
C ASP A 127 7.28 -35.20 13.92
N GLU A 128 6.61 -36.31 13.61
CA GLU A 128 5.32 -36.64 14.25
C GLU A 128 5.44 -36.80 15.78
N GLU A 129 6.59 -37.25 16.28
CA GLU A 129 6.88 -37.34 17.72
C GLU A 129 7.07 -35.95 18.36
N GLU A 130 7.82 -35.07 17.70
CA GLU A 130 8.06 -33.69 18.14
C GLU A 130 6.76 -32.89 18.14
N LYS A 131 5.95 -32.99 17.08
CA LYS A 131 4.62 -32.40 17.01
C LYS A 131 3.72 -32.88 18.14
N ALA A 132 3.75 -34.17 18.47
CA ALA A 132 2.95 -34.72 19.57
C ALA A 132 3.42 -34.16 20.93
N ALA A 133 4.73 -34.04 21.14
CA ALA A 133 5.30 -33.44 22.34
C ALA A 133 4.95 -31.95 22.45
N ALA A 134 5.12 -31.18 21.38
CA ALA A 134 4.75 -29.77 21.29
C ALA A 134 3.26 -29.54 21.55
N HIS A 135 2.38 -30.34 20.95
CA HIS A 135 0.94 -30.28 21.22
C HIS A 135 0.59 -30.58 22.68
N LYS A 136 1.29 -31.53 23.31
CA LYS A 136 1.11 -31.85 24.72
C LYS A 136 1.55 -30.69 25.61
N GLN A 137 2.72 -30.10 25.35
CA GLN A 137 3.21 -28.91 26.05
C GLN A 137 2.24 -27.74 25.91
N TRP A 138 1.79 -27.45 24.69
CA TRP A 138 0.81 -26.40 24.43
C TRP A 138 -0.50 -26.62 25.21
N LYS A 139 -1.01 -27.86 25.23
CA LYS A 139 -2.22 -28.20 25.98
C LYS A 139 -2.07 -28.01 27.49
N LEU A 140 -0.91 -28.36 28.05
CA LEU A 140 -0.61 -28.15 29.47
C LEU A 140 -0.56 -26.65 29.79
N TYR A 141 0.21 -25.88 29.01
CA TYR A 141 0.32 -24.43 29.16
C TYR A 141 -1.05 -23.74 29.14
N ARG A 142 -1.91 -24.12 28.18
CA ARG A 142 -3.27 -23.60 28.06
C ARG A 142 -4.14 -23.91 29.28
N GLY A 143 -3.97 -25.09 29.89
CA GLY A 143 -4.69 -25.48 31.09
C GLY A 143 -4.25 -24.70 32.33
N GLU A 144 -2.94 -24.58 32.53
CA GLU A 144 -2.36 -23.91 33.69
C GLU A 144 -2.55 -22.39 33.65
N ASN A 145 -2.47 -21.80 32.46
CA ASN A 145 -2.54 -20.35 32.27
C ASN A 145 -3.93 -19.85 31.85
N ALA A 146 -4.98 -20.69 31.90
CA ALA A 146 -6.30 -20.35 31.38
C ALA A 146 -6.88 -19.03 31.93
N ILE A 147 -6.66 -18.74 33.22
CA ILE A 147 -7.14 -17.52 33.88
C ILE A 147 -6.37 -16.29 33.39
N THR A 148 -5.05 -16.38 33.34
CA THR A 148 -4.17 -15.31 32.83
C THR A 148 -4.49 -14.99 31.38
N ILE A 149 -4.66 -16.03 30.55
CA ILE A 149 -5.02 -15.89 29.14
C ILE A 149 -6.34 -15.15 28.99
N ALA A 150 -7.38 -15.55 29.73
CA ALA A 150 -8.68 -14.89 29.69
C ALA A 150 -8.62 -13.42 30.13
N THR A 151 -7.81 -13.11 31.14
CA THR A 151 -7.63 -11.75 31.65
C THR A 151 -6.93 -10.86 30.62
N ASN A 152 -5.84 -11.36 30.01
CA ASN A 152 -5.11 -10.64 28.96
C ASN A 152 -5.95 -10.47 27.69
N ASP A 153 -6.75 -11.47 27.31
CA ASP A 153 -7.68 -11.37 26.18
C ASP A 153 -8.78 -10.33 26.43
N ALA A 154 -9.31 -10.25 27.66
CA ALA A 154 -10.27 -9.21 28.03
C ALA A 154 -9.64 -7.81 27.97
N ARG A 155 -8.43 -7.65 28.51
CA ARG A 155 -7.65 -6.40 28.43
C ARG A 155 -7.41 -5.96 26.98
N ARG A 156 -7.00 -6.90 26.10
CA ARG A 156 -6.80 -6.63 24.67
C ARG A 156 -8.10 -6.23 23.98
N ALA A 157 -9.20 -6.93 24.26
CA ALA A 157 -10.51 -6.62 23.67
C ALA A 157 -11.05 -5.25 24.12
N ASP A 158 -10.80 -4.84 25.37
CA ASP A 158 -11.13 -3.51 25.86
C ASP A 158 -10.35 -2.42 25.14
N GLU A 159 -9.04 -2.63 24.96
CA GLU A 159 -8.19 -1.69 24.24
C GLU A 159 -8.55 -1.58 22.76
N GLU A 160 -8.78 -2.70 22.08
CA GLU A 160 -9.26 -2.73 20.68
C GLU A 160 -10.60 -1.97 20.54
N ARG A 161 -11.51 -2.10 21.51
CA ARG A 161 -12.78 -1.34 21.52
C ARG A 161 -12.55 0.16 21.67
N ARG A 162 -11.64 0.58 22.56
CA ARG A 162 -11.29 2.01 22.73
C ARG A 162 -10.67 2.58 21.47
N ILE A 163 -9.71 1.88 20.87
CA ILE A 163 -9.07 2.29 19.61
C ILE A 163 -10.11 2.40 18.50
N ALA A 164 -10.99 1.41 18.35
CA ALA A 164 -12.06 1.45 17.35
C ALA A 164 -13.02 2.64 17.53
N GLN A 165 -13.36 2.98 18.78
CA GLN A 165 -14.16 4.16 19.09
C GLN A 165 -13.47 5.47 18.66
N LEU A 166 -12.17 5.59 18.94
CA LEU A 166 -11.38 6.75 18.52
C LEU A 166 -11.32 6.89 16.99
N ILE A 167 -11.08 5.78 16.28
CA ILE A 167 -11.05 5.77 14.81
C ILE A 167 -12.42 6.17 14.24
N ASN A 168 -13.50 5.62 14.77
CA ASN A 168 -14.86 5.94 14.31
C ASN A 168 -15.19 7.42 14.53
N GLU A 169 -14.80 7.99 15.67
CA GLU A 169 -15.02 9.41 15.95
C GLU A 169 -14.19 10.30 15.01
N GLN A 170 -12.93 9.96 14.76
CA GLN A 170 -12.10 10.66 13.78
C GLN A 170 -12.71 10.60 12.37
N GLN A 171 -13.21 9.44 11.95
CA GLN A 171 -13.89 9.28 10.65
C GLN A 171 -15.16 10.14 10.58
N ARG A 172 -15.97 10.16 11.64
CA ARG A 172 -17.18 10.98 11.74
C ARG A 172 -16.87 12.47 11.58
N LEU A 173 -15.85 12.97 12.30
CA LEU A 173 -15.41 14.36 12.20
C LEU A 173 -14.85 14.69 10.82
N ALA A 174 -14.13 13.76 10.19
CA ALA A 174 -13.62 13.94 8.82
C ALA A 174 -14.77 13.99 7.79
N GLU A 175 -15.79 13.15 7.94
CA GLU A 175 -16.97 13.14 7.07
C GLU A 175 -17.82 14.41 7.27
N GLU A 176 -18.02 14.86 8.50
CA GLU A 176 -18.73 16.11 8.80
C GLU A 176 -18.02 17.31 8.16
N ARG A 177 -16.69 17.38 8.27
CA ARG A 177 -15.88 18.42 7.61
C ARG A 177 -16.04 18.39 6.10
N ARG A 178 -16.02 17.18 5.50
CA ARG A 178 -16.20 17.01 4.06
C ARG A 178 -17.59 17.46 3.60
N LEU A 179 -18.64 17.16 4.38
CA LEU A 179 -20.00 17.56 4.07
C LEU A 179 -20.18 19.08 4.20
N LEU A 180 -19.57 19.69 5.22
CA LEU A 180 -19.57 21.15 5.39
C LEU A 180 -18.93 21.82 4.18
N GLN A 181 -17.74 21.37 3.78
CA GLN A 181 -17.03 21.87 2.60
C GLN A 181 -17.90 21.75 1.35
N GLN A 182 -18.55 20.60 1.14
CA GLN A 182 -19.42 20.41 -0.01
C GLN A 182 -20.62 21.37 -0.01
N LYS A 183 -21.21 21.65 1.16
CA LYS A 183 -22.30 22.62 1.28
C LYS A 183 -21.84 24.04 0.98
N GLU A 184 -20.66 24.43 1.48
CA GLU A 184 -20.06 25.73 1.21
C GLU A 184 -19.75 25.90 -0.29
N ASP A 185 -19.15 24.88 -0.92
CA ASP A 185 -18.86 24.87 -2.36
C ASP A 185 -20.15 24.97 -3.20
N MET A 186 -21.20 24.21 -2.83
CA MET A 186 -22.52 24.28 -3.50
C MET A 186 -23.18 25.66 -3.36
N GLN A 187 -23.11 26.28 -2.18
CA GLN A 187 -23.64 27.62 -1.97
C GLN A 187 -22.89 28.64 -2.82
N PHE A 188 -21.56 28.54 -2.87
CA PHE A 188 -20.72 29.39 -3.69
C PHE A 188 -21.02 29.26 -5.19
N GLU A 189 -21.20 28.03 -5.69
CA GLU A 189 -21.59 27.78 -7.08
C GLU A 189 -22.98 28.35 -7.41
N ALA A 190 -23.96 28.20 -6.51
CA ALA A 190 -25.30 28.75 -6.70
C ALA A 190 -25.30 30.28 -6.75
N ASP A 191 -24.54 30.93 -5.87
CA ASP A 191 -24.37 32.39 -5.88
C ASP A 191 -23.68 32.87 -7.16
N LEU A 192 -22.64 32.16 -7.61
CA LEU A 192 -21.97 32.46 -8.87
C LEU A 192 -22.92 32.32 -10.07
N GLN A 193 -23.75 31.28 -10.08
CA GLN A 193 -24.75 31.06 -11.13
C GLN A 193 -25.81 32.17 -11.13
N ARG A 194 -26.27 32.60 -9.95
CA ARG A 194 -27.21 33.73 -9.79
C ARG A 194 -26.61 35.04 -10.29
N GLN A 195 -25.34 35.30 -10.00
CA GLN A 195 -24.64 36.48 -10.55
C GLN A 195 -24.51 36.40 -12.06
N LYS A 196 -24.20 35.22 -12.61
CA LYS A 196 -24.10 35.00 -14.07
C LYS A 196 -25.44 35.20 -14.77
N SER A 197 -26.55 34.72 -14.20
CA SER A 197 -27.88 34.91 -14.78
C SER A 197 -28.30 36.39 -14.75
N GLN A 198 -28.02 37.11 -13.66
CA GLN A 198 -28.29 38.55 -13.55
C GLN A 198 -27.48 39.38 -14.57
N LEU A 199 -26.20 39.02 -14.79
CA LEU A 199 -25.38 39.64 -15.84
C LEU A 199 -25.92 39.35 -17.25
N MET A 200 -26.44 38.14 -17.49
CA MET A 200 -27.04 37.77 -18.77
C MET A 200 -28.33 38.57 -19.06
N GLU A 201 -29.19 38.79 -18.05
CA GLU A 201 -30.42 39.61 -18.19
C GLU A 201 -30.10 41.07 -18.56
N VAL A 202 -29.02 41.64 -18.02
CA VAL A 202 -28.54 42.98 -18.43
C VAL A 202 -28.05 42.96 -19.87
N ALA A 203 -27.30 41.93 -20.28
CA ALA A 203 -26.80 41.81 -21.65
C ALA A 203 -27.93 41.66 -22.70
N LEU A 204 -29.07 41.08 -22.31
CA LEU A 204 -30.28 40.98 -23.13
C LEU A 204 -31.16 42.25 -23.10
N GLY A 205 -30.79 43.26 -22.29
CA GLY A 205 -31.51 44.54 -22.19
C GLY A 205 -32.80 44.48 -21.37
N GLU A 206 -33.04 43.40 -20.63
CA GLU A 206 -34.22 43.23 -19.77
C GLU A 206 -34.05 43.91 -18.40
N ARG A 207 -32.84 44.36 -18.04
CA ARG A 207 -32.52 45.15 -16.83
C ARG A 207 -31.46 46.24 -17.08
N ASP A 208 -31.55 47.34 -16.33
CA ASP A 208 -30.59 48.46 -16.36
C ASP A 208 -29.26 48.12 -15.65
N GLU A 209 -28.13 48.53 -16.25
CA GLU A 209 -26.77 48.27 -15.74
C GLU A 209 -26.51 48.84 -14.32
N LYS A 210 -27.21 49.93 -13.97
CA LYS A 210 -27.05 50.65 -12.69
C LYS A 210 -27.61 49.87 -11.50
N ASP A 211 -28.53 48.94 -11.73
CA ASP A 211 -29.13 48.12 -10.67
C ASP A 211 -28.25 46.91 -10.30
N VAL A 212 -27.51 46.36 -11.27
CA VAL A 212 -26.59 45.24 -11.04
C VAL A 212 -25.29 45.68 -10.33
N THR A 213 -24.84 46.92 -10.52
CA THR A 213 -23.68 47.48 -9.81
C THR A 213 -23.93 47.67 -8.32
N LYS A 214 -25.17 47.96 -7.90
CA LYS A 214 -25.55 48.07 -6.47
C LYS A 214 -25.61 46.71 -5.77
N LEU A 215 -26.06 45.66 -6.46
CA LEU A 215 -26.14 44.29 -5.93
C LEU A 215 -24.75 43.65 -5.74
N ARG A 216 -23.82 43.91 -6.66
CA ARG A 216 -22.43 43.42 -6.60
C ARG A 216 -21.65 44.01 -5.42
N ALA A 217 -22.06 45.16 -4.90
CA ALA A 217 -21.46 45.81 -3.73
C ALA A 217 -21.97 45.27 -2.39
N THR A 218 -23.16 44.64 -2.37
CA THR A 218 -23.78 44.07 -1.16
C THR A 218 -23.47 42.58 -0.97
N THR A 219 -23.21 41.84 -2.05
CA THR A 219 -22.77 40.44 -2.00
C THR A 219 -21.25 40.37 -2.05
N THR A 220 -20.59 40.96 -1.06
CA THR A 220 -19.26 40.49 -0.69
C THR A 220 -19.50 39.23 0.12
N ALA A 221 -19.28 38.07 -0.51
CA ALA A 221 -18.93 36.86 0.23
C ALA A 221 -17.96 37.28 1.34
N ILE A 222 -18.28 36.94 2.59
CA ILE A 222 -17.41 37.18 3.73
C ILE A 222 -16.04 36.64 3.30
N PRO A 223 -15.01 37.48 3.18
CA PRO A 223 -13.67 36.98 2.93
C PRO A 223 -13.37 36.02 4.08
N ILE A 224 -12.96 34.80 3.77
CA ILE A 224 -12.35 33.91 4.75
C ILE A 224 -10.99 34.54 5.08
N ASP A 225 -11.02 35.66 5.81
CA ASP A 225 -9.88 36.32 6.43
C ASP A 225 -9.80 35.88 7.90
N GLN A 226 -10.25 34.66 8.21
CA GLN A 226 -9.70 33.95 9.36
C GLN A 226 -8.47 33.21 8.85
N ALA A 227 -7.30 33.66 9.30
CA ALA A 227 -6.05 32.95 9.09
C ALA A 227 -6.23 31.51 9.57
N VAL A 228 -6.37 30.59 8.62
CA VAL A 228 -6.33 29.16 8.86
C VAL A 228 -4.99 28.90 9.53
N THR A 229 -4.99 28.41 10.77
CA THR A 229 -3.75 28.04 11.44
C THR A 229 -3.05 26.96 10.61
N ALA A 230 -1.72 26.93 10.61
CA ALA A 230 -0.94 25.98 9.80
C ALA A 230 -1.34 24.50 10.04
N GLU A 231 -1.91 24.21 11.21
CA GLU A 231 -2.47 22.90 11.59
C GLU A 231 -3.75 22.54 10.81
N MET A 232 -4.58 23.54 10.50
CA MET A 232 -5.84 23.37 9.76
C MET A 232 -5.60 23.27 8.24
N GLU A 233 -4.53 23.89 7.72
CA GLU A 233 -4.02 23.66 6.36
C GLU A 233 -3.42 22.26 6.19
N ALA A 234 -2.67 21.77 7.19
CA ALA A 234 -2.08 20.42 7.17
C ALA A 234 -3.16 19.31 7.19
N ALA A 235 -4.27 19.53 7.90
CA ALA A 235 -5.40 18.60 7.93
C ALA A 235 -6.20 18.55 6.61
N MET A 236 -6.20 19.64 5.82
CA MET A 236 -6.87 19.69 4.51
C MET A 236 -6.04 19.04 3.38
N MET A 237 -4.73 18.87 3.54
CA MET A 237 -3.83 18.30 2.52
C MET A 237 -3.66 16.78 2.58
N GLY A 238 -4.43 16.04 3.39
CA GLY A 238 -4.50 14.58 3.29
C GLY A 238 -3.16 13.86 3.44
N PHE A 239 -2.34 14.26 4.41
CA PHE A 239 -1.05 13.62 4.67
C PHE A 239 -1.26 12.20 5.26
N GLN A 240 -1.12 11.16 4.42
CA GLN A 240 -0.92 9.78 4.86
C GLN A 240 0.56 9.38 4.66
N PRO A 241 1.25 8.83 5.68
CA PRO A 241 2.60 8.31 5.52
C PRO A 241 2.57 6.89 4.91
N GLY A 242 3.33 6.71 3.82
CA GLY A 242 3.47 5.45 3.05
C GLY A 242 2.43 5.39 1.92
N VAL A 243 2.77 5.38 0.64
CA VAL A 243 3.61 4.41 -0.07
C VAL A 243 4.22 5.09 -1.31
N ILE A 244 5.50 4.82 -1.54
CA ILE A 244 6.36 5.10 -2.71
C ILE A 244 5.68 5.79 -3.92
N GLY A 245 6.02 7.08 -4.09
CA GLY A 245 5.60 7.91 -5.23
C GLY A 245 5.38 9.34 -4.75
N GLY A 246 6.35 10.23 -4.98
CA GLY A 246 6.35 11.57 -4.40
C GLY A 246 5.07 12.37 -4.65
N PRO A 247 4.70 13.29 -3.74
CA PRO A 247 3.46 14.04 -3.82
C PRO A 247 3.45 14.92 -5.06
N GLN A 248 2.63 14.55 -6.05
CA GLN A 248 2.16 15.54 -7.02
C GLN A 248 1.10 16.38 -6.31
N PRO A 249 1.28 17.71 -6.21
CA PRO A 249 0.24 18.55 -5.65
C PRO A 249 -0.99 18.44 -6.55
N VAL A 250 -2.11 18.00 -5.98
CA VAL A 250 -3.41 18.05 -6.67
C VAL A 250 -3.67 19.52 -7.02
N PRO A 251 -3.93 19.86 -8.29
CA PRO A 251 -4.26 21.22 -8.67
C PRO A 251 -5.57 21.61 -7.99
N VAL A 252 -5.50 22.39 -6.91
CA VAL A 252 -6.66 23.07 -6.34
C VAL A 252 -7.14 24.05 -7.41
N PRO A 253 -8.38 23.94 -7.93
CA PRO A 253 -8.91 24.92 -8.86
C PRO A 253 -8.94 26.27 -8.15
N GLY A 254 -8.02 27.16 -8.53
CA GLY A 254 -7.93 28.48 -7.96
C GLY A 254 -9.24 29.23 -8.21
N GLY A 255 -10.03 29.43 -7.17
CA GLY A 255 -11.17 30.34 -7.19
C GLY A 255 -10.73 31.68 -7.76
N LYS A 256 -11.48 32.20 -8.74
CA LYS A 256 -11.16 33.48 -9.40
C LYS A 256 -11.30 34.61 -8.38
N ARG A 257 -10.16 35.09 -7.86
CA ARG A 257 -10.10 36.20 -6.88
C ARG A 257 -10.15 37.56 -7.60
N GLY A 258 -10.85 38.50 -6.97
CA GLY A 258 -11.24 39.81 -7.52
C GLY A 258 -10.10 40.80 -7.85
N PRO A 259 -10.44 42.00 -8.38
CA PRO A 259 -9.53 42.83 -9.18
C PRO A 259 -8.42 43.58 -8.42
N THR A 260 -8.32 43.43 -7.11
CA THR A 260 -7.46 44.28 -6.26
C THR A 260 -6.47 43.53 -5.39
N PHE A 261 -6.32 42.20 -5.55
CA PHE A 261 -5.18 41.52 -4.94
C PHE A 261 -3.97 41.69 -5.85
N GLY A 262 -3.03 42.55 -5.44
CA GLY A 262 -1.88 42.94 -6.23
C GLY A 262 -1.16 41.73 -6.80
N VAL A 263 -1.00 41.68 -8.12
CA VAL A 263 -0.27 40.65 -8.88
C VAL A 263 1.15 40.43 -8.32
N GLN A 264 1.68 41.38 -7.57
CA GLN A 264 2.98 41.30 -6.90
C GLN A 264 2.95 40.48 -5.59
N GLU A 265 1.90 40.57 -4.76
CA GLU A 265 1.80 39.80 -3.51
C GLU A 265 1.49 38.33 -3.77
N SER A 266 0.63 38.04 -4.75
CA SER A 266 0.36 36.66 -5.17
C SER A 266 1.59 35.95 -5.76
N LYS A 267 2.44 36.69 -6.49
CA LYS A 267 3.73 36.17 -6.97
C LYS A 267 4.73 35.94 -5.84
N LYS A 268 4.70 36.77 -4.79
CA LYS A 268 5.55 36.64 -3.62
C LYS A 268 5.16 35.41 -2.79
N LEU A 269 3.86 35.25 -2.51
CA LEU A 269 3.33 34.11 -1.75
C LEU A 269 3.59 32.78 -2.47
N ARG A 270 3.42 32.74 -3.80
CA ARG A 270 3.69 31.55 -4.60
C ARG A 270 5.19 31.19 -4.64
N ARG A 271 6.09 32.19 -4.59
CA ARG A 271 7.54 31.98 -4.41
C ARG A 271 7.88 31.46 -3.02
N ASP A 272 7.24 32.00 -1.98
CA ASP A 272 7.52 31.63 -0.60
C ASP A 272 7.03 30.20 -0.32
N GLN A 273 5.89 29.81 -0.89
CA GLN A 273 5.35 28.44 -0.82
C GLN A 273 6.22 27.44 -1.58
N GLN A 274 6.80 27.84 -2.72
CA GLN A 274 7.80 27.04 -3.44
C GLN A 274 9.10 26.90 -2.63
N ARG A 275 9.58 27.97 -1.97
CA ARG A 275 10.76 27.91 -1.09
C ARG A 275 10.56 27.00 0.12
N ALA A 276 9.38 27.03 0.75
CA ALA A 276 9.07 26.18 1.91
C ALA A 276 9.03 24.68 1.54
N GLY A 277 8.67 24.35 0.29
CA GLY A 277 8.73 22.99 -0.27
C GLY A 277 10.11 22.56 -0.81
N GLY A 278 11.17 23.34 -0.59
CA GLY A 278 12.52 23.03 -1.06
C GLY A 278 12.76 23.27 -2.56
N TYR A 279 11.86 23.96 -3.26
CA TYR A 279 12.03 24.30 -4.66
C TYR A 279 12.98 25.51 -4.82
N ASP A 280 14.17 25.24 -5.35
CA ASP A 280 15.14 26.23 -5.77
C ASP A 280 15.01 26.45 -7.30
N PRO A 281 14.80 27.67 -7.82
CA PRO A 281 14.76 27.94 -9.26
C PRO A 281 16.01 27.45 -10.00
N ASP A 282 17.15 27.39 -9.31
CA ASP A 282 18.42 26.92 -9.86
C ASP A 282 18.61 25.40 -9.73
N LEU A 283 17.66 24.69 -9.12
CA LEU A 283 17.73 23.24 -8.92
C LEU A 283 17.83 22.49 -10.25
N GLN A 284 17.14 22.98 -11.29
CA GLN A 284 17.18 22.38 -12.63
C GLN A 284 18.55 22.57 -13.28
N PHE A 285 19.20 23.73 -13.09
CA PHE A 285 20.57 23.96 -13.55
C PHE A 285 21.59 23.12 -12.77
N LYS A 286 21.41 23.00 -11.45
CA LYS A 286 22.26 22.15 -10.60
C LYS A 286 22.13 20.68 -10.99
N ARG A 287 20.90 20.17 -11.18
CA ARG A 287 20.64 18.79 -11.67
C ARG A 287 21.21 18.55 -13.05
N ASN A 288 20.90 19.39 -14.04
CA ASN A 288 21.44 19.24 -15.40
C ASN A 288 22.97 19.27 -15.42
N ARG A 289 23.60 20.10 -14.57
CA ARG A 289 25.05 20.15 -14.45
C ARG A 289 25.57 18.84 -13.84
N THR A 290 25.03 18.42 -12.69
CA THR A 290 25.45 17.18 -12.03
C THR A 290 25.24 15.96 -12.93
N GLU A 291 24.09 15.86 -13.60
CA GLU A 291 23.79 14.80 -14.57
C GLU A 291 24.69 14.88 -15.80
N ALA A 292 25.10 16.05 -16.28
CA ALA A 292 26.08 16.15 -17.36
C ALA A 292 27.47 15.65 -16.92
N TRP A 293 27.90 15.96 -15.70
CA TRP A 293 29.19 15.50 -15.15
C TRP A 293 29.17 14.02 -14.69
N GLN A 294 28.00 13.48 -14.36
CA GLN A 294 27.79 12.08 -13.96
C GLN A 294 27.14 11.24 -15.07
N SER A 295 26.91 11.82 -16.25
CA SER A 295 26.40 11.10 -17.40
C SER A 295 27.39 10.04 -17.82
N ILE A 296 26.89 9.01 -18.48
CA ILE A 296 27.67 7.87 -18.97
C ILE A 296 28.56 8.34 -20.13
N PHE A 297 29.62 9.08 -19.81
CA PHE A 297 30.74 9.25 -20.71
C PHE A 297 31.55 7.95 -20.66
N PHE A 298 31.48 7.18 -21.74
CA PHE A 298 32.44 6.09 -21.96
C PHE A 298 33.83 6.71 -22.07
N SER A 299 34.58 6.71 -20.97
CA SER A 299 36.03 6.93 -21.02
C SER A 299 36.62 5.73 -21.77
N PRO A 300 37.31 5.93 -22.91
CA PRO A 300 38.09 4.87 -23.50
C PRO A 300 39.11 4.42 -22.47
N VAL A 301 39.05 3.16 -22.06
CA VAL A 301 40.11 2.57 -21.23
C VAL A 301 41.35 2.53 -22.12
N ASP A 302 42.30 3.44 -21.88
CA ASP A 302 43.60 3.37 -22.52
C ASP A 302 44.24 2.03 -22.13
N ARG A 303 44.32 1.11 -23.10
CA ARG A 303 44.94 -0.22 -22.97
C ARG A 303 46.47 -0.13 -22.89
N ARG A 304 47.00 0.86 -22.16
CA ARG A 304 48.43 1.01 -21.85
C ARG A 304 48.63 1.63 -20.47
N SER A 305 48.26 0.90 -19.42
CA SER A 305 49.14 0.71 -18.27
C SER A 305 48.51 -0.28 -17.29
N SER A 306 49.23 -1.37 -17.10
CA SER A 306 49.09 -2.30 -15.99
C SER A 306 49.27 -1.57 -14.65
N GLY A 307 48.30 -1.69 -13.75
CA GLY A 307 48.44 -1.26 -12.37
C GLY A 307 47.13 -1.45 -11.60
N ALA A 308 47.03 -2.56 -10.87
CA ALA A 308 45.93 -2.80 -9.94
C ALA A 308 45.83 -1.67 -8.90
N GLN A 309 44.62 -1.17 -8.64
CA GLN A 309 44.31 -0.41 -7.43
C GLN A 309 42.97 -0.86 -6.83
N PRO A 310 42.83 -0.78 -5.50
CA PRO A 310 41.90 -1.59 -4.73
C PRO A 310 40.48 -1.02 -4.76
N MET A 311 39.51 -1.93 -4.60
CA MET A 311 38.10 -1.59 -4.39
C MET A 311 37.95 -1.01 -2.99
N ASP A 312 37.62 0.29 -2.90
CA ASP A 312 37.05 0.86 -1.68
C ASP A 312 35.58 0.43 -1.58
N VAL A 313 35.26 -0.17 -0.44
CA VAL A 313 33.93 -0.59 -0.02
C VAL A 313 33.19 0.63 0.55
N CYS A 314 31.97 0.85 0.07
CA CYS A 314 30.83 1.41 0.80
C CYS A 314 29.54 0.99 0.09
#